data_AF-A0AAD3RE90-F1
#
_entry.id   AF-A0AAD3RE90-F1
#
_cell.length_a   1.000
_cell.length_b   1.000
_cell.length_c   1.000
_cell.angle_alpha   90.00
_cell.angle_beta   90.00
_cell.angle_gamma   90.00
#
_symmetry.space_group_name_H-M   'P 1'
#
loop_
_entity.id
_entity.type
_entity.pdbx_description
1 polymer ?
#
loop_
_entity_poly.entity_id
_entity_poly.type
_entity_poly.pdbx_seq_one_letter_code
_entity_poly.pdbx_strand_id
1 'polypeptide(L)'
;GFYGDALNQTASQKCKPCSCNPAGTSGHVNECHPQTGNCQCLSHVTGRDCSYCEVGFFNLQPGVGCERCKCNPIGSSSIACHPITGQCVCRAGVEGRLCDFAVWASLDSHHKVAEPVTVTRWAPCPCSVTVMVPATVVRASWVTNVTN
;
A
#
# COMPACT_ATOMS: atom_id res chain seq x y z
N GLY A 1 5.77 33.62 15.67
CA GLY A 1 6.75 34.02 14.65
C GLY A 1 6.03 34.43 13.38
N PHE A 2 6.73 35.14 12.50
CA PHE A 2 6.24 35.58 11.19
C PHE A 2 7.29 35.29 10.12
N TYR A 3 6.86 35.10 8.87
CA TYR A 3 7.75 34.93 7.72
C TYR A 3 7.29 35.82 6.55
N GLY A 4 8.21 36.17 5.66
CA GLY A 4 8.01 37.07 4.53
C GLY A 4 8.76 38.39 4.68
N ASP A 5 8.47 39.33 3.78
CA ASP A 5 9.10 40.64 3.70
C ASP A 5 8.08 41.75 3.98
N ALA A 6 8.33 42.53 5.03
CA ALA A 6 7.45 43.61 5.46
C ALA A 6 7.36 44.77 4.44
N LEU A 7 8.39 44.95 3.62
CA LEU A 7 8.49 46.04 2.64
C LEU A 7 7.91 45.65 1.28
N ASN A 8 7.57 44.37 1.09
CA ASN A 8 7.05 43.90 -0.18
C ASN A 8 5.61 44.38 -0.40
N GLN A 9 5.37 45.00 -1.56
CA GLN A 9 4.05 45.51 -1.94
C GLN A 9 3.09 44.39 -2.35
N THR A 10 3.61 43.21 -2.69
CA THR A 10 2.82 42.03 -3.05
C THR A 10 2.24 41.38 -1.81
N ALA A 11 0.91 41.30 -1.69
CA ALA A 11 0.24 40.68 -0.54
C ALA A 11 0.70 39.25 -0.24
N SER A 12 1.14 38.51 -1.26
CA SER A 12 1.65 37.14 -1.11
C SER A 12 2.99 37.06 -0.38
N GLN A 13 3.82 38.10 -0.48
CA GLN A 13 5.18 38.19 0.08
C GLN A 13 5.24 39.01 1.37
N LYS A 14 4.15 39.70 1.75
CA LYS A 14 4.03 40.39 3.04
C LYS A 14 4.17 39.42 4.21
N CYS A 15 4.62 39.95 5.34
CA CYS A 15 4.73 39.20 6.59
C CYS A 15 3.42 38.48 6.94
N LYS A 16 3.52 37.17 7.13
CA LYS A 16 2.41 36.28 7.52
C LYS A 16 2.78 35.53 8.79
N PRO A 17 1.82 35.26 9.69
CA PRO A 17 2.09 34.48 10.88
C PRO A 17 2.49 33.06 10.48
N CYS A 18 3.43 32.46 11.23
CA CYS A 18 3.70 31.03 11.13
C CYS A 18 2.41 30.25 11.47
N SER A 19 2.17 29.15 10.76
CA SER A 19 0.99 28.31 10.96
C SER A 19 1.40 26.85 10.95
N CYS A 20 2.38 26.49 11.79
CA CYS A 20 2.86 25.12 11.89
C CYS A 20 1.81 24.23 12.54
N ASN A 21 1.72 22.98 12.12
CA ASN A 21 0.83 22.00 12.70
C ASN A 21 1.47 21.40 13.96
N PRO A 22 0.83 21.52 15.14
CA PRO A 22 1.38 20.99 16.38
C PRO A 22 1.58 19.47 16.36
N ALA A 23 0.78 18.73 15.58
CA ALA A 23 0.92 17.28 15.47
C ALA A 23 2.17 16.86 14.68
N GLY A 24 2.59 17.68 13.70
CA GLY A 24 3.67 17.37 12.79
C GLY A 24 4.97 18.15 13.02
N THR A 25 5.02 19.03 14.02
CA THR A 25 6.17 19.91 14.29
C THR A 25 6.99 19.37 15.45
N SER A 26 8.32 19.27 15.29
CA SER A 26 9.23 18.71 16.32
C SER A 26 9.68 19.72 17.38
N GLY A 27 9.27 20.98 17.26
CA GLY A 27 9.70 22.09 18.10
C GLY A 27 8.61 23.14 18.32
N HIS A 28 9.00 24.42 18.31
CA HIS A 28 8.06 25.50 18.56
C HIS A 28 7.13 25.72 17.36
N VAL A 29 5.83 25.44 17.57
CA VAL A 29 4.75 25.61 16.57
C VAL A 29 4.63 27.05 16.05
N ASN A 30 5.13 28.02 16.81
CA ASN A 30 5.11 29.44 16.46
C ASN A 30 6.38 29.89 15.72
N GLU A 31 7.36 29.02 15.51
CA GLU A 31 8.63 29.35 14.85
C GLU A 31 8.71 28.65 13.50
N CYS A 32 9.00 29.44 12.47
CA CYS A 32 9.16 28.95 11.11
C CYS A 32 10.26 29.75 10.41
N HIS A 33 10.76 29.23 9.29
CA HIS A 33 11.84 29.88 8.55
C HIS A 33 11.41 31.29 8.09
N PRO A 34 12.20 32.35 8.36
CA PRO A 34 11.74 33.74 8.21
C PRO A 34 11.45 34.16 6.77
N GLN A 35 12.02 33.48 5.77
CA GLN A 35 11.76 33.78 4.35
C GLN A 35 10.71 32.84 3.73
N THR A 36 10.89 31.52 3.85
CA THR A 36 10.01 30.51 3.22
C THR A 36 8.76 30.18 4.04
N GLY A 37 8.79 30.40 5.35
CA GLY A 37 7.75 29.99 6.27
C GLY A 37 7.75 28.49 6.59
N ASN A 38 8.78 27.74 6.21
CA ASN A 38 8.88 26.32 6.50
C ASN A 38 9.05 26.05 7.99
N CYS A 39 8.22 25.18 8.53
CA CYS A 39 8.27 24.70 9.90
C CYS A 39 9.26 23.53 10.03
N GLN A 40 9.70 23.25 11.25
CA GLN A 40 10.53 22.08 11.54
C GLN A 40 9.66 20.84 11.73
N CYS A 41 9.57 20.02 10.68
CA CYS A 41 8.69 18.86 10.67
C CYS A 41 9.30 17.65 11.39
N LEU A 42 8.43 16.83 11.98
CA LEU A 42 8.74 15.50 12.50
C LEU A 42 9.13 14.54 11.37
N SER A 43 9.67 13.38 11.75
CA SER A 43 10.03 12.31 10.82
C SER A 43 8.85 11.92 9.93
N HIS A 44 9.11 11.88 8.62
CA HIS A 44 8.14 11.48 7.60
C HIS A 44 6.92 12.40 7.45
N VAL A 45 7.05 13.64 7.93
CA VAL A 45 6.06 14.71 7.76
C VAL A 45 6.61 15.75 6.79
N THR A 46 5.74 16.28 5.94
CA THR A 46 6.04 17.22 4.87
C THR A 46 4.97 18.32 4.75
N GLY A 47 5.21 19.25 3.84
CA GLY A 47 4.47 20.49 3.71
C GLY A 47 5.10 21.61 4.55
N ARG A 48 4.83 22.85 4.15
CA ARG A 48 5.39 24.03 4.80
C ARG A 48 5.00 24.10 6.29
N ASP A 49 3.78 23.69 6.59
CA ASP A 49 3.15 23.66 7.90
C ASP A 49 3.23 22.30 8.59
N CYS A 50 3.89 21.29 8.01
CA CYS A 50 3.99 19.94 8.57
C CYS A 50 2.64 19.24 8.79
N SER A 51 1.68 19.44 7.89
CA SER A 51 0.35 18.82 7.98
C SER A 51 0.20 17.53 7.17
N TYR A 52 1.17 17.18 6.34
CA TYR A 52 1.06 16.06 5.41
C TYR A 52 2.11 15.00 5.71
N CYS A 53 1.78 13.74 5.49
CA CYS A 53 2.79 12.68 5.49
C CYS A 53 3.53 12.66 4.16
N GLU A 54 4.81 12.28 4.19
CA GLU A 54 5.56 11.96 2.98
C GLU A 54 4.89 10.83 2.19
N VAL A 55 5.16 10.76 0.88
CA VAL A 55 4.65 9.68 0.03
C VAL A 55 5.15 8.34 0.56
N GLY A 56 4.24 7.40 0.78
CA GLY A 56 4.56 6.12 1.41
C GLY A 56 4.43 6.12 2.94
N PHE A 57 3.89 7.19 3.53
CA PHE A 57 3.57 7.27 4.95
C PHE A 57 2.12 7.73 5.18
N PHE A 58 1.57 7.40 6.35
CA PHE A 58 0.20 7.73 6.74
C PHE A 58 0.10 7.92 8.27
N ASN A 59 -1.08 8.33 8.75
CA ASN A 59 -1.39 8.41 10.19
C ASN A 59 -0.47 9.36 10.98
N LEU A 60 -0.58 10.67 10.69
CA LEU A 60 0.17 11.71 11.41
C LEU A 60 -0.19 11.71 12.91
N GLN A 61 0.78 11.30 13.73
CA GLN A 61 0.66 11.23 15.18
C GLN A 61 1.43 12.37 15.86
N PRO A 62 0.79 13.09 16.81
CA PRO A 62 1.45 14.14 17.59
C PRO A 62 2.74 13.65 18.25
N GLY A 63 3.85 14.33 17.98
CA GLY A 63 5.15 14.04 18.58
C GLY A 63 5.88 12.81 18.04
N VAL A 64 5.25 12.02 17.16
CA VAL A 64 5.85 10.83 16.53
C VAL A 64 6.14 11.07 15.05
N GLY A 65 5.22 11.73 14.34
CA GLY A 65 5.27 11.87 12.88
C GLY A 65 4.37 10.86 12.18
N CYS A 66 4.76 10.40 10.99
CA CYS A 66 3.94 9.47 10.19
C CYS A 66 4.49 8.04 10.18
N GLU A 67 3.59 7.08 10.06
CA GLU A 67 3.91 5.65 9.94
C GLU A 67 4.08 5.22 8.49
N ARG A 68 5.02 4.30 8.22
CA ARG A 68 5.25 3.78 6.86
C ARG A 68 4.08 2.92 6.39
N CYS A 69 3.64 3.13 5.15
CA CYS A 69 2.72 2.25 4.44
C CYS A 69 3.29 0.83 4.32
N LYS A 70 2.47 -0.18 4.62
CA LYS A 70 2.86 -1.60 4.53
C LYS A 70 2.14 -2.32 3.38
N CYS A 71 1.99 -1.64 2.25
CA CYS A 71 1.32 -2.20 1.07
C CYS A 71 2.08 -3.41 0.55
N ASN A 72 1.36 -4.47 0.21
CA ASN A 72 1.92 -5.66 -0.42
C ASN A 72 2.54 -5.29 -1.77
N PRO A 73 3.84 -5.53 -2.02
CA PRO A 73 4.47 -5.15 -3.28
C PRO A 73 3.95 -5.95 -4.49
N ILE A 74 3.38 -7.14 -4.26
CA ILE A 74 2.80 -7.99 -5.31
C ILE A 74 1.33 -7.61 -5.52
N GLY A 75 0.57 -7.42 -4.44
CA GLY A 75 -0.86 -7.13 -4.47
C GLY A 75 -1.21 -5.66 -4.71
N SER A 76 -0.30 -4.72 -4.42
CA SER A 76 -0.55 -3.30 -4.63
C SER A 76 0.05 -2.80 -5.95
N SER A 77 -0.53 -1.73 -6.47
CA SER A 77 -0.01 -0.99 -7.62
C SER A 77 1.13 -0.03 -7.24
N SER A 78 1.26 0.34 -5.96
CA SER A 78 2.29 1.26 -5.48
C SER A 78 2.67 1.00 -4.02
N ILE A 79 3.80 1.54 -3.58
CA ILE A 79 4.17 1.55 -2.16
C ILE A 79 3.42 2.64 -1.36
N ALA A 80 2.76 3.57 -2.06
CA ALA A 80 2.03 4.65 -1.44
C ALA A 80 0.63 4.17 -1.01
N CYS A 81 0.17 4.71 0.12
CA CYS A 81 -1.16 4.46 0.64
C CYS A 81 -1.86 5.79 0.94
N HIS A 82 -3.15 5.73 1.18
CA HIS A 82 -3.94 6.90 1.54
C HIS A 82 -3.38 7.54 2.83
N PRO A 83 -3.11 8.86 2.86
CA PRO A 83 -2.34 9.51 3.93
C PRO A 83 -3.01 9.50 5.31
N ILE A 84 -4.34 9.31 5.35
CA ILE A 84 -5.12 9.22 6.60
C ILE A 84 -5.43 7.75 6.95
N THR A 85 -6.14 7.03 6.08
CA THR A 85 -6.59 5.65 6.35
C THR A 85 -5.52 4.57 6.20
N GLY A 86 -4.43 4.87 5.51
CA GLY A 86 -3.42 3.87 5.17
C GLY A 86 -3.88 2.79 4.19
N GLN A 87 -4.96 3.05 3.42
CA GLN A 87 -5.47 2.14 2.40
C GLN A 87 -4.57 2.14 1.16
N CYS A 88 -4.12 0.95 0.75
CA CYS A 88 -3.32 0.76 -0.45
C CYS A 88 -4.21 0.63 -1.69
N VAL A 89 -3.66 0.98 -2.86
CA VAL A 89 -4.35 0.79 -4.14
C VAL A 89 -4.08 -0.64 -4.62
N CYS A 90 -5.07 -1.50 -4.49
CA CYS A 90 -4.96 -2.93 -4.80
C CYS A 90 -5.09 -3.21 -6.30
N ARG A 91 -4.33 -4.21 -6.78
CA ARG A 91 -4.46 -4.75 -8.14
C ARG A 91 -5.74 -5.56 -8.27
N ALA A 92 -6.13 -5.87 -9.51
CA ALA A 92 -7.27 -6.74 -9.76
C ALA A 92 -7.04 -8.11 -9.11
N GLY A 93 -8.06 -8.63 -8.41
CA GLY A 93 -7.98 -9.94 -7.78
C GLY A 93 -7.45 -9.94 -6.34
N VAL A 94 -7.14 -8.79 -5.74
CA VAL A 94 -6.68 -8.67 -4.36
C VAL A 94 -7.38 -7.55 -3.59
N GLU A 95 -7.53 -7.72 -2.28
CA GLU A 95 -8.28 -6.87 -1.37
C GLU A 95 -7.62 -6.73 0.01
N GLY A 96 -8.27 -5.95 0.87
CA GLY A 96 -7.79 -5.58 2.20
C GLY A 96 -7.02 -4.26 2.20
N ARG A 97 -6.74 -3.75 3.41
CA ARG A 97 -6.04 -2.46 3.58
C ARG A 97 -4.65 -2.46 2.97
N LEU A 98 -3.97 -3.59 3.05
CA LEU A 98 -2.60 -3.78 2.60
C LEU A 98 -2.49 -4.56 1.27
N CYS A 99 -3.62 -4.97 0.69
CA CYS A 99 -3.67 -5.81 -0.53
C CYS A 99 -3.02 -7.20 -0.36
N ASP A 100 -3.23 -7.82 0.81
CA ASP A 100 -2.66 -9.12 1.18
C ASP A 100 -3.61 -10.30 0.93
N PHE A 101 -4.91 -10.03 0.68
CA PHE A 101 -5.92 -11.08 0.52
C PHE A 101 -6.30 -11.19 -0.94
N ALA A 102 -6.34 -12.39 -1.48
CA ALA A 102 -6.77 -12.61 -2.85
C ALA A 102 -8.28 -12.87 -2.89
N VAL A 103 -9.01 -12.13 -3.73
CA VAL A 103 -10.48 -12.18 -3.81
C VAL A 103 -11.01 -13.48 -4.42
N TRP A 104 -10.14 -14.36 -4.91
CA TRP A 104 -10.54 -15.71 -5.35
C TRP A 104 -11.05 -16.57 -4.19
N ALA A 105 -10.86 -16.15 -2.93
CA ALA A 105 -11.49 -16.76 -1.76
C ALA A 105 -12.99 -16.39 -1.60
N SER A 106 -13.53 -15.48 -2.42
CA SER A 106 -14.94 -15.03 -2.36
C SER A 106 -15.72 -15.23 -3.67
N LEU A 107 -15.13 -15.83 -4.70
CA LEU A 107 -15.83 -16.17 -5.94
C LEU A 107 -16.27 -17.64 -5.97
N ASP A 108 -17.23 -17.98 -5.11
CA ASP A 108 -18.07 -19.18 -5.31
C ASP A 108 -19.47 -18.87 -5.88
N SER A 109 -19.80 -17.63 -6.25
CA SER A 109 -21.16 -17.31 -6.77
C SER A 109 -21.20 -16.23 -7.86
N HIS A 110 -21.00 -16.61 -9.13
CA HIS A 110 -21.46 -15.90 -10.36
C HIS A 110 -20.49 -15.20 -11.32
N HIS A 111 -19.20 -15.53 -11.35
CA HIS A 111 -18.40 -15.34 -12.59
C HIS A 111 -17.75 -16.65 -13.06
N LYS A 112 -18.57 -17.67 -13.33
CA LYS A 112 -18.26 -18.66 -14.36
C LYS A 112 -18.87 -18.15 -15.67
N VAL A 113 -18.05 -17.49 -16.49
CA VAL A 113 -18.08 -17.84 -17.91
C VAL A 113 -16.85 -18.70 -18.11
N ALA A 114 -16.99 -19.98 -17.76
CA ALA A 114 -16.17 -21.01 -18.35
C ALA A 114 -16.71 -21.14 -19.78
N GLU A 115 -16.01 -20.55 -20.74
CA GLU A 115 -16.17 -20.99 -22.13
C GLU A 115 -15.86 -22.51 -22.17
N PRO A 116 -16.59 -23.30 -22.97
CA PRO A 116 -16.35 -24.73 -23.08
C PRO A 116 -15.13 -24.97 -23.97
N VAL A 117 -13.95 -24.55 -23.52
CA VAL A 117 -12.72 -25.04 -24.12
C VAL A 117 -12.33 -26.28 -23.34
N THR A 118 -12.38 -27.41 -24.02
CA THR A 118 -11.90 -28.72 -23.59
C THR A 118 -10.42 -28.65 -23.20
N VAL A 119 -10.14 -28.11 -22.01
CA VAL A 119 -8.80 -28.15 -21.41
C VAL A 119 -8.80 -29.34 -20.46
N THR A 120 -8.26 -30.44 -20.98
CA THR A 120 -7.72 -31.53 -20.18
C THR A 120 -6.72 -30.96 -19.16
N ARG A 121 -7.21 -30.75 -17.94
CA ARG A 121 -6.50 -30.96 -16.67
C ARG A 121 -5.08 -30.39 -16.59
N TRP A 122 -4.90 -29.17 -16.08
CA TRP A 122 -3.61 -28.72 -15.50
C TRP A 122 -3.79 -28.16 -14.08
N ALA A 123 -3.23 -28.90 -13.11
CA ALA A 123 -2.72 -28.41 -11.83
C ALA A 123 -1.22 -28.10 -11.99
N PRO A 124 -0.46 -27.52 -11.03
CA PRO A 124 -0.78 -26.69 -9.86
C PRO A 124 -0.05 -25.32 -9.88
N CYS A 125 -0.22 -24.51 -8.83
CA CYS A 125 0.47 -23.23 -8.59
C CYS A 125 2.02 -23.33 -8.66
N PRO A 126 2.74 -22.35 -9.26
CA PRO A 126 4.19 -22.37 -9.33
C PRO A 126 4.81 -21.69 -8.11
N CYS A 127 4.97 -22.42 -7.01
CA CYS A 127 5.88 -22.04 -5.93
C CYS A 127 6.63 -23.27 -5.46
N SER A 128 7.58 -23.79 -6.25
CA SER A 128 8.81 -24.45 -5.78
C SER A 128 9.59 -25.04 -6.96
N VAL A 129 10.90 -24.83 -6.95
CA VAL A 129 11.84 -25.15 -8.01
C VAL A 129 12.38 -26.57 -7.80
N THR A 130 12.40 -27.39 -8.87
CA THR A 130 13.21 -28.64 -9.07
C THR A 130 12.91 -29.84 -8.16
N VAL A 131 12.71 -31.10 -8.59
CA VAL A 131 13.33 -31.94 -9.64
C VAL A 131 12.30 -32.99 -10.12
N MET A 132 12.21 -33.27 -11.44
CA MET A 132 11.44 -34.41 -11.97
C MET A 132 12.22 -35.72 -11.81
N VAL A 133 11.61 -36.71 -11.14
CA VAL A 133 12.07 -38.11 -11.11
C VAL A 133 11.13 -38.92 -12.03
N PRO A 134 11.64 -39.84 -12.89
CA PRO A 134 10.81 -40.49 -13.91
C PRO A 134 9.85 -41.54 -13.34
N ALA A 135 8.77 -41.73 -14.09
CA ALA A 135 7.59 -42.54 -13.80
C ALA A 135 7.87 -44.04 -13.60
N THR A 136 7.17 -44.64 -12.62
CA THR A 136 6.83 -46.06 -12.65
C THR A 136 5.32 -46.20 -12.62
N VAL A 137 4.77 -46.60 -13.77
CA VAL A 137 3.37 -47.01 -13.95
C VAL A 137 3.15 -48.31 -13.18
N VAL A 138 2.46 -48.26 -12.04
CA VAL A 138 1.97 -49.49 -11.38
C VAL A 138 0.70 -49.90 -12.11
N ARG A 139 0.80 -50.97 -12.92
CA ARG A 139 -0.33 -51.62 -13.58
C ARG A 139 -1.31 -52.13 -12.51
N ALA A 140 -2.55 -51.67 -12.54
CA ALA A 140 -3.65 -52.32 -11.83
C ALA A 140 -4.13 -53.53 -12.67
N SER A 141 -3.87 -54.74 -12.18
CA SER A 141 -4.41 -55.97 -12.75
C SER A 141 -5.83 -56.19 -12.21
N TRP A 142 -6.81 -56.30 -13.10
CA TRP A 142 -8.18 -56.71 -12.77
C TRP A 142 -8.21 -58.23 -12.63
N VAL A 143 -8.53 -58.76 -11.44
CA VAL A 143 -8.83 -60.18 -11.25
C VAL A 143 -10.31 -60.38 -11.55
N THR A 144 -10.63 -60.96 -12.71
CA THR A 144 -11.98 -61.48 -12.99
C THR A 144 -12.14 -62.81 -12.28
N ASN A 145 -12.96 -62.86 -11.22
CA ASN A 145 -13.35 -64.13 -10.63
C ASN A 145 -14.68 -64.58 -11.25
N VAL A 146 -14.60 -65.64 -12.04
CA VAL A 146 -15.72 -66.43 -12.55
C VAL A 146 -15.79 -67.67 -11.67
N THR A 147 -16.91 -67.94 -11.00
CA THR A 147 -17.20 -69.29 -10.48
C THR A 147 -18.69 -69.58 -10.51
N ASN A 148 -19.02 -70.54 -11.39
CA ASN A 148 -20.06 -71.59 -11.41
C ASN A 148 -21.43 -71.31 -10.77
#